data_AF-A0A914H622-F1
#
_entry.id   AF-A0A914H622-F1
#
_cell.length_a   1.000
_cell.length_b   1.000
_cell.length_c   1.000
_cell.angle_alpha   90.00
_cell.angle_beta   90.00
_cell.angle_gamma   90.00
#
_symmetry.space_group_name_H-M   'P 1'
#
loop_
_entity.id
_entity.type
_entity.pdbx_description
1 polymer ?
#
loop_
_entity_poly.entity_id
_entity_poly.type
_entity_poly.pdbx_seq_one_letter_code
_entity_poly.pdbx_strand_id
1 'polypeptide(L)'
;MGFDPRKKGSFRAERRCACGDSELFSIEMRRIECDFMDRTGKRWSNAGRVTAGVGSAALAFIPFVGIPLAIGALAAQAPTWGEDLTHTALEVLYKCRSCGHKVHVTYEIMGEGEVSNEFGLYTNTYHRSLESSLNRSFVDIDRVYRGMPKSYNFAYNNCKQWTDGITNRICSLPSHNIF
;
A
#
# COMPACT_ATOMS: atom_id res chain seq x y z
N MET A 1 12.75 -7.07 -13.53
CA MET A 1 11.56 -6.29 -13.92
C MET A 1 11.04 -5.63 -12.66
N GLY A 2 10.95 -4.30 -12.61
CA GLY A 2 10.46 -3.59 -11.42
C GLY A 2 8.97 -3.85 -11.19
N PHE A 3 8.59 -4.12 -9.94
CA PHE A 3 7.20 -4.24 -9.50
C PHE A 3 6.59 -2.84 -9.38
N ASP A 4 6.19 -2.27 -10.51
CA ASP A 4 5.51 -0.97 -10.55
C ASP A 4 4.02 -1.16 -10.20
N PRO A 5 3.55 -0.65 -9.05
CA PRO A 5 2.18 -0.86 -8.61
C PRO A 5 1.18 -0.21 -9.55
N ARG A 6 1.52 0.93 -10.16
CA ARG A 6 0.64 1.65 -11.10
C ARG A 6 0.31 0.87 -12.34
N LYS A 7 1.29 0.13 -12.87
CA LYS A 7 1.07 -0.77 -14.01
C LYS A 7 0.27 -2.00 -13.63
N LYS A 8 0.51 -2.58 -12.44
CA LYS A 8 -0.11 -3.84 -12.03
C LYS A 8 -1.53 -3.66 -11.49
N GLY A 9 -1.77 -2.62 -10.71
CA GLY A 9 -3.07 -2.23 -10.18
C GLY A 9 -3.94 -1.43 -11.16
N SER A 10 -3.45 -1.16 -12.37
CA SER A 10 -4.15 -0.38 -13.40
C SER A 10 -4.61 0.99 -12.89
N PHE A 11 -3.64 1.83 -12.52
CA PHE A 11 -3.93 3.18 -12.02
C PHE A 11 -4.59 4.04 -13.10
N ARG A 12 -5.74 4.64 -12.78
CA ARG A 12 -6.47 5.54 -13.64
C ARG A 12 -6.40 6.94 -13.07
N ALA A 13 -5.64 7.80 -13.74
CA ALA A 13 -5.58 9.21 -13.40
C ALA A 13 -6.96 9.87 -13.59
N GLU A 14 -7.32 10.74 -12.65
CA GLU A 14 -8.57 11.50 -12.69
C GLU A 14 -8.30 13.00 -12.78
N ARG A 15 -9.21 13.72 -13.44
CA ARG A 15 -9.15 15.17 -13.50
C ARG A 15 -9.85 15.78 -12.29
N ARG A 16 -9.14 16.63 -11.57
CA ARG A 16 -9.73 17.50 -10.54
C ARG A 16 -10.50 18.66 -11.18
N CYS A 17 -11.39 19.25 -10.41
CA CYS A 17 -12.03 20.52 -10.77
C CYS A 17 -11.02 21.69 -10.74
N ALA A 18 -11.38 22.82 -11.35
CA ALA A 18 -10.56 24.03 -11.34
C ALA A 18 -10.63 24.83 -10.02
N CYS A 19 -11.47 24.41 -9.06
CA CYS A 19 -11.56 25.01 -7.73
C CYS A 19 -10.27 24.78 -6.92
N GLY A 20 -10.02 25.62 -5.93
CA GLY A 20 -8.83 25.52 -5.07
C GLY A 20 -8.84 24.29 -4.16
N ASP A 21 -7.66 23.84 -3.73
CA ASP A 21 -7.49 22.67 -2.86
C ASP A 21 -8.15 22.84 -1.48
N SER A 22 -8.34 24.08 -1.01
CA SER A 22 -9.10 24.40 0.20
C SER A 22 -10.57 24.00 0.13
N GLU A 23 -11.12 23.85 -1.09
CA GLU A 23 -12.52 23.50 -1.32
C GLU A 23 -12.75 21.98 -1.24
N LEU A 24 -11.70 21.17 -1.23
CA LEU A 24 -11.77 19.72 -1.22
C LEU A 24 -11.85 19.20 0.23
N PHE A 25 -12.83 18.34 0.50
CA PHE A 25 -12.96 17.61 1.76
C PHE A 25 -13.17 16.13 1.49
N SER A 26 -12.55 15.27 2.30
CA SER A 26 -12.75 13.83 2.22
C SER A 26 -14.19 13.52 2.60
N ILE A 27 -14.79 12.60 1.86
CA ILE A 27 -16.09 12.01 2.23
C ILE A 27 -15.95 10.52 2.55
N GLU A 28 -14.86 9.91 2.09
CA GLU A 28 -14.61 8.50 2.28
C GLU A 28 -13.11 8.23 2.17
N MET A 29 -12.61 7.39 3.07
CA MET A 29 -11.24 6.90 3.08
C MET A 29 -11.25 5.37 3.11
N ARG A 30 -10.46 4.76 2.23
CA ARG A 30 -10.39 3.32 2.08
C ARG A 30 -8.95 2.89 1.91
N ARG A 31 -8.63 1.74 2.50
CA ARG A 31 -7.42 1.03 2.18
C ARG A 31 -7.65 0.14 0.96
N ILE A 32 -6.70 0.17 0.04
CA ILE A 32 -6.73 -0.66 -1.15
C ILE A 32 -5.46 -1.49 -1.25
N GLU A 33 -5.60 -2.68 -1.82
CA GLU A 33 -4.50 -3.59 -2.08
C GLU A 33 -4.48 -3.95 -3.56
N CYS A 34 -3.30 -3.81 -4.20
CA CYS A 34 -3.05 -4.21 -5.58
C CYS A 34 -2.11 -5.40 -5.58
N ASP A 35 -2.46 -6.49 -6.25
CA ASP A 35 -1.55 -7.63 -6.40
C ASP A 35 -0.58 -7.40 -7.58
N PHE A 36 0.71 -7.64 -7.34
CA PHE A 36 1.77 -7.60 -8.35
C PHE A 36 1.79 -8.85 -9.26
N MET A 37 1.11 -9.92 -8.82
CA MET A 37 0.95 -11.20 -9.53
C MET A 37 -0.51 -11.64 -9.54
N ASP A 38 -0.91 -12.42 -10.54
CA ASP A 38 -2.23 -13.04 -10.51
C ASP A 38 -2.37 -14.01 -9.32
N ARG A 39 -3.63 -14.33 -8.98
CA ARG A 39 -3.97 -15.15 -7.82
C ARG A 39 -3.36 -16.55 -7.86
N THR A 40 -3.17 -17.11 -9.05
CA THR A 40 -2.61 -18.44 -9.25
C THR A 40 -1.11 -18.41 -8.99
N GLY A 41 -0.41 -17.44 -9.58
CA GLY A 41 1.02 -17.19 -9.35
C GLY A 41 1.32 -16.89 -7.89
N LYS A 42 0.48 -16.08 -7.21
CA LYS A 42 0.60 -15.79 -5.78
C LYS A 42 0.40 -17.02 -4.90
N ARG A 43 -0.58 -17.88 -5.23
CA ARG A 43 -0.79 -19.17 -4.55
C ARG A 43 0.39 -20.10 -4.71
N TRP A 44 0.96 -20.20 -5.91
CA TRP A 44 2.14 -21.02 -6.17
C TRP A 44 3.39 -20.48 -5.49
N SER A 45 3.60 -19.16 -5.50
CA SER A 45 4.72 -18.53 -4.78
C SER A 45 4.59 -18.77 -3.27
N ASN A 46 3.41 -18.58 -2.69
CA ASN A 46 3.15 -18.86 -1.27
C ASN A 46 3.29 -20.36 -0.93
N ALA A 47 2.78 -21.26 -1.76
CA ALA A 47 2.94 -22.70 -1.59
C ALA A 47 4.42 -23.09 -1.65
N GLY A 48 5.16 -22.56 -2.62
CA GLY A 48 6.61 -22.73 -2.71
C GLY A 48 7.34 -22.27 -1.46
N ARG A 49 6.99 -21.10 -0.90
CA ARG A 49 7.55 -20.58 0.37
C ARG A 49 7.25 -21.50 1.56
N VAL A 50 6.02 -21.98 1.69
CA VAL A 50 5.63 -22.90 2.77
C VAL A 50 6.37 -24.23 2.63
N THR A 51 6.37 -24.83 1.43
CA THR A 51 7.07 -26.09 1.16
C THR A 51 8.57 -25.96 1.41
N ALA A 52 9.19 -24.85 0.99
CA ALA A 52 10.60 -24.60 1.19
C ALA A 52 10.93 -24.29 2.66
N GLY A 53 10.08 -23.58 3.41
CA GLY A 53 10.24 -23.36 4.85
C GLY A 53 10.14 -24.65 5.66
N VAL A 54 9.13 -25.47 5.39
CA VAL A 54 8.97 -26.80 6.03
C VAL A 54 10.10 -27.75 5.63
N GLY A 55 10.50 -27.74 4.35
CA GLY A 55 11.63 -28.52 3.85
C GLY A 55 12.96 -28.10 4.47
N SER A 56 13.21 -26.81 4.65
CA SER A 56 14.43 -26.29 5.30
C SER A 56 14.51 -26.70 6.77
N ALA A 57 13.37 -26.67 7.49
CA ALA A 57 13.29 -27.16 8.86
C ALA A 57 13.56 -28.67 8.93
N ALA A 58 13.04 -29.46 7.99
CA ALA A 58 13.29 -30.90 7.92
C ALA A 58 14.77 -31.22 7.60
N LEU A 59 15.41 -30.43 6.72
CA LEU A 59 16.82 -30.60 6.36
C LEU A 59 17.76 -30.33 7.54
N ALA A 60 17.39 -29.46 8.49
CA ALA A 60 18.21 -29.12 9.65
C ALA A 60 18.49 -30.32 10.58
N PHE A 61 17.69 -31.40 10.50
CA PHE A 61 17.86 -32.61 11.31
C PHE A 61 18.84 -33.64 10.72
N ILE A 62 19.42 -33.36 9.54
CA ILE A 62 20.41 -34.25 8.93
C ILE A 62 21.79 -34.01 9.56
N PRO A 63 22.42 -35.02 10.18
CA PRO A 63 23.74 -34.85 10.78
C PRO A 63 24.79 -34.38 9.76
N PHE A 64 25.69 -33.48 10.17
CA PHE A 64 26.82 -32.91 9.41
C PHE A 64 26.50 -32.03 8.18
N VAL A 65 25.41 -32.26 7.45
CA VAL A 65 25.06 -31.50 6.23
C VAL A 65 23.78 -30.69 6.35
N GLY A 66 22.99 -30.90 7.41
CA GLY A 66 21.67 -30.28 7.56
C GLY A 66 21.70 -28.76 7.74
N ILE A 67 22.66 -28.22 8.50
CA ILE A 67 22.78 -26.77 8.73
C ILE A 67 23.15 -26.02 7.44
N PRO A 68 24.18 -26.43 6.66
CA PRO A 68 24.46 -25.82 5.36
C PRO A 68 23.29 -25.89 4.38
N LEU A 69 22.57 -27.01 4.33
CA LEU A 69 21.41 -27.20 3.45
C LEU A 69 20.23 -26.31 3.84
N ALA A 70 19.95 -26.18 5.14
CA ALA A 70 18.91 -25.28 5.65
C ALA A 70 19.24 -23.81 5.35
N ILE A 71 20.50 -23.40 5.52
CA ILE A 71 20.96 -22.03 5.19
C ILE A 71 20.87 -21.78 3.68
N GLY A 72 21.30 -22.72 2.85
CA GLY A 72 21.20 -22.62 1.40
C GLY A 72 19.75 -22.52 0.92
N ALA A 73 18.83 -23.27 1.54
CA ALA A 73 17.41 -23.22 1.23
C ALA A 73 16.73 -21.92 1.70
N LEU A 74 17.16 -21.35 2.83
CA LEU A 74 16.75 -20.01 3.28
C LEU A 74 17.29 -18.91 2.35
N ALA A 75 18.56 -18.98 1.97
CA ALA A 75 19.18 -18.02 1.05
C ALA A 75 18.58 -18.08 -0.36
N ALA A 76 18.20 -19.26 -0.84
CA ALA A 76 17.48 -19.42 -2.11
C ALA A 76 16.06 -18.84 -2.08
N GLN A 77 15.48 -18.63 -0.88
CA GLN A 77 14.20 -17.95 -0.69
C GLN A 77 14.33 -16.45 -0.42
N ALA A 78 15.54 -15.94 -0.12
CA ALA A 78 15.76 -14.51 0.07
C ALA A 78 15.23 -13.62 -1.10
N PRO A 79 15.28 -14.06 -2.38
CA PRO A 79 14.68 -13.29 -3.48
C PRO A 79 13.15 -13.19 -3.40
N THR A 80 12.47 -14.21 -2.85
CA THR A 80 11.00 -14.23 -2.69
C THR A 80 10.55 -13.66 -1.35
N TRP A 81 11.49 -13.39 -0.43
CA TRP A 81 11.17 -12.71 0.81
C TRP A 81 10.71 -11.29 0.56
N GLY A 82 11.35 -10.59 -0.39
CA GLY A 82 11.00 -9.25 -0.87
C GLY A 82 9.75 -9.16 -1.74
N GLU A 83 9.10 -10.28 -2.02
CA GLU A 83 7.84 -10.32 -2.76
C GLU A 83 6.67 -10.26 -1.77
N ASP A 84 6.51 -9.14 -1.08
CA ASP A 84 5.16 -8.75 -0.65
C ASP A 84 4.43 -8.42 -1.96
N LEU A 85 3.82 -9.45 -2.56
CA LEU A 85 3.14 -9.39 -3.86
C LEU A 85 1.90 -8.49 -3.83
N THR A 86 1.73 -7.72 -2.77
CA THR A 86 0.63 -6.80 -2.49
C THR A 86 1.20 -5.43 -2.25
N HIS A 87 0.80 -4.47 -3.06
CA HIS A 87 0.96 -3.06 -2.77
C HIS A 87 -0.24 -2.55 -1.99
N THR A 88 -0.01 -1.93 -0.84
CA THR A 88 -1.06 -1.26 -0.08
C THR A 88 -0.98 0.25 -0.31
N ALA A 89 -2.13 0.87 -0.58
CA ALA A 89 -2.26 2.32 -0.68
C ALA A 89 -3.51 2.81 0.06
N LEU A 90 -3.54 4.11 0.35
CA LEU A 90 -4.70 4.79 0.91
C LEU A 90 -5.42 5.55 -0.20
N GLU A 91 -6.65 5.16 -0.50
CA GLU A 91 -7.53 5.86 -1.41
C GLU A 91 -8.45 6.80 -0.61
N VAL A 92 -8.52 8.07 -1.01
CA VAL A 92 -9.40 9.06 -0.41
C VAL A 92 -10.28 9.66 -1.49
N LEU A 93 -11.60 9.55 -1.31
CA LEU A 93 -12.57 10.22 -2.14
C LEU A 93 -12.84 11.61 -1.58
N TYR A 94 -12.50 12.62 -2.37
CA TYR A 94 -12.78 14.02 -2.07
C TYR A 94 -14.03 14.50 -2.78
N LYS A 95 -14.72 15.45 -2.15
CA LYS A 95 -15.79 16.24 -2.76
C LYS A 95 -15.41 17.72 -2.67
N CYS A 96 -15.59 18.46 -3.76
CA CYS A 96 -15.44 19.91 -3.78
C CYS A 96 -16.71 20.56 -3.22
N ARG A 97 -16.57 21.51 -2.28
CA ARG A 97 -17.71 22.26 -1.73
C ARG A 97 -18.33 23.19 -2.74
N SER A 98 -17.52 23.87 -3.56
CA SER A 98 -18.01 24.91 -4.45
C SER A 98 -18.73 24.37 -5.67
N CYS A 99 -18.27 23.26 -6.27
CA CYS A 99 -18.86 22.70 -7.49
C CYS A 99 -19.43 21.28 -7.33
N GLY A 100 -19.25 20.63 -6.17
CA GLY A 100 -19.75 19.28 -5.91
C GLY A 100 -18.98 18.15 -6.61
N HIS A 101 -17.97 18.47 -7.43
CA HIS A 101 -17.15 17.48 -8.14
C HIS A 101 -16.50 16.52 -7.16
N LYS A 102 -16.54 15.22 -7.49
CA LYS A 102 -15.89 14.17 -6.72
C LYS A 102 -14.63 13.71 -7.44
N VAL A 103 -13.56 13.50 -6.69
CA VAL A 103 -12.29 13.06 -7.25
C VAL A 103 -11.58 12.12 -6.27
N HIS A 104 -11.02 11.04 -6.79
CA HIS A 104 -10.19 10.14 -6.00
C HIS A 104 -8.75 10.64 -5.94
N VAL A 105 -8.11 10.45 -4.79
CA VAL A 105 -6.68 10.68 -4.60
C VAL A 105 -6.10 9.45 -3.93
N THR A 106 -5.00 8.94 -4.46
CA THR A 106 -4.32 7.78 -3.90
C THR A 106 -2.99 8.20 -3.28
N TYR A 107 -2.84 7.96 -1.98
CA TYR A 107 -1.63 8.20 -1.20
C TYR A 107 -0.88 6.88 -1.00
N GLU A 108 0.40 6.86 -1.34
CA GLU A 108 1.20 5.64 -1.31
C GLU A 108 2.71 5.91 -1.20
N ILE A 109 3.45 4.91 -0.76
CA ILE A 109 4.91 4.81 -0.94
C ILE A 109 5.19 3.67 -1.91
N MET A 110 5.79 3.97 -3.04
CA MET A 110 6.10 3.03 -4.12
C MET A 110 7.49 2.39 -3.94
N GLY A 111 8.37 3.04 -3.19
CA GLY A 111 9.73 2.58 -2.93
C GLY A 111 10.52 3.56 -2.08
N GLU A 112 11.82 3.30 -1.90
CA GLU A 112 12.73 4.19 -1.16
C GLU A 112 12.75 5.58 -1.81
N GLY A 113 12.37 6.61 -1.06
CA GLY A 113 12.28 7.98 -1.54
C GLY A 113 11.06 8.28 -2.43
N GLU A 114 10.33 7.26 -2.87
CA GLU A 114 9.25 7.37 -3.86
C GLU A 114 7.88 7.35 -3.17
N VAL A 115 7.36 8.53 -2.82
CA VAL A 115 6.00 8.73 -2.31
C VAL A 115 5.13 9.42 -3.34
N SER A 116 3.83 9.08 -3.38
CA SER A 116 2.85 9.57 -4.34
C SER A 116 1.53 9.95 -3.66
N ASN A 117 0.87 11.01 -4.16
CA ASN A 117 -0.47 11.48 -3.76
C ASN A 117 -1.31 11.89 -4.99
N GLU A 118 -1.23 11.13 -6.08
CA GLU A 118 -1.85 11.52 -7.36
C GLU A 118 -3.38 11.41 -7.37
N PHE A 119 -4.01 12.29 -8.16
CA PHE A 119 -5.44 12.25 -8.46
C PHE A 119 -5.74 11.06 -9.37
N GLY A 120 -6.48 10.11 -8.83
CA GLY A 120 -6.80 8.86 -9.49
C GLY A 120 -7.03 7.74 -8.49
N LEU A 121 -7.37 6.58 -9.03
CA LEU A 121 -7.52 5.35 -8.26
C LEU A 121 -6.98 4.15 -9.02
N TYR A 122 -6.70 3.10 -8.27
CA TYR A 122 -6.42 1.79 -8.84
C TYR A 122 -7.72 1.06 -9.16
N THR A 123 -7.84 0.56 -10.38
CA THR A 123 -9.05 -0.10 -10.86
C THR A 123 -9.03 -1.62 -10.66
N ASN A 124 -7.85 -2.20 -10.51
CA ASN A 124 -7.67 -3.64 -10.25
C ASN A 124 -7.20 -3.85 -8.81
N THR A 125 -8.13 -3.69 -7.87
CA THR A 125 -7.84 -3.76 -6.42
C THR A 125 -8.74 -4.73 -5.69
N TYR A 126 -8.26 -5.14 -4.51
CA TYR A 126 -9.11 -5.66 -3.47
C TYR A 126 -9.53 -4.51 -2.56
N HIS A 127 -10.82 -4.24 -2.53
CA HIS A 127 -11.37 -3.29 -1.57
C HIS A 127 -11.32 -3.90 -0.17
N ARG A 128 -10.66 -3.20 0.76
CA ARG A 128 -10.81 -3.45 2.19
C ARG A 128 -11.90 -2.55 2.78
N SER A 129 -12.25 -2.84 4.03
CA SER A 129 -13.21 -2.13 4.85
C SER A 129 -13.03 -0.61 4.78
N LEU A 130 -14.14 0.13 4.84
CA LEU A 130 -14.16 1.57 5.01
C LEU A 130 -13.33 1.95 6.25
N GLU A 131 -12.26 2.73 6.07
CA GLU A 131 -11.39 3.15 7.17
C GLU A 131 -12.01 4.35 7.91
N SER A 132 -12.63 5.27 7.17
CA SER A 132 -13.29 6.42 7.75
C SER A 132 -14.26 7.08 6.78
N SER A 133 -15.33 7.68 7.32
CA SER A 133 -16.24 8.60 6.63
C SER A 133 -16.13 10.03 7.18
N LEU A 134 -15.03 10.36 7.89
CA LEU A 134 -14.84 11.67 8.47
C LEU A 134 -14.52 12.72 7.41
N ASN A 135 -15.11 13.91 7.57
CA ASN A 135 -14.83 15.07 6.73
C ASN A 135 -13.52 15.74 7.16
N ARG A 136 -12.46 15.52 6.39
CA ARG A 136 -11.14 16.14 6.56
C ARG A 136 -10.83 17.04 5.39
N SER A 137 -10.18 18.17 5.62
CA SER A 137 -9.75 19.01 4.50
C SER A 137 -8.63 18.31 3.73
N PHE A 138 -8.60 18.49 2.41
CA PHE A 138 -7.49 18.01 1.58
C PHE A 138 -6.15 18.58 2.07
N VAL A 139 -6.14 19.87 2.46
CA VAL A 139 -4.93 20.56 2.93
C VAL A 139 -4.36 19.91 4.20
N ASP A 140 -5.20 19.47 5.12
CA ASP A 140 -4.74 18.80 6.34
C ASP A 140 -4.20 17.40 6.04
N ILE A 141 -4.89 16.64 5.20
CA ILE A 141 -4.41 15.31 4.76
C ILE A 141 -3.09 15.45 3.99
N ASP A 142 -2.98 16.42 3.08
CA ASP A 142 -1.74 16.68 2.32
C ASP A 142 -0.59 17.10 3.25
N ARG A 143 -0.87 17.86 4.30
CA ARG A 143 0.13 18.19 5.33
C ARG A 143 0.61 16.94 6.07
N VAL A 144 -0.31 16.04 6.46
CA VAL A 144 0.06 14.75 7.08
C VAL A 144 0.93 13.94 6.12
N TYR A 145 0.52 13.82 4.86
CA TYR A 145 1.25 13.13 3.81
C TYR A 145 2.68 13.67 3.64
N ARG A 146 2.86 14.98 3.54
CA ARG A 146 4.19 15.61 3.41
C ARG A 146 5.09 15.35 4.63
N GLY A 147 4.51 15.12 5.80
CA GLY A 147 5.22 14.75 7.02
C GLY A 147 5.45 13.25 7.20
N MET A 148 5.05 12.42 6.23
CA MET A 148 5.32 10.97 6.27
C MET A 148 6.78 10.67 5.95
N PRO A 149 7.38 9.64 6.57
CA PRO A 149 8.70 9.16 6.20
C PRO A 149 8.71 8.71 4.74
N LYS A 150 9.83 8.96 4.06
CA LYS A 150 10.09 8.50 2.69
C LYS A 150 11.03 7.30 2.62
N SER A 151 11.59 6.91 3.76
CA SER A 151 12.37 5.67 3.87
C SER A 151 11.44 4.48 3.66
N TYR A 152 11.89 3.50 2.90
CA TYR A 152 11.20 2.26 2.63
C TYR A 152 12.11 1.09 3.04
N ASN A 153 11.62 0.27 3.95
CA ASN A 153 12.26 -1.00 4.26
C ASN A 153 11.24 -2.12 4.13
N PHE A 154 11.55 -3.10 3.30
CA PHE A 154 10.67 -4.21 3.03
C PHE A 154 10.17 -4.92 4.31
N ALA A 155 11.03 -5.10 5.31
CA ALA A 155 10.73 -5.88 6.51
C ALA A 155 9.98 -5.08 7.59
N TYR A 156 10.18 -3.77 7.69
CA TYR A 156 9.67 -2.97 8.83
C TYR A 156 9.27 -1.53 8.51
N ASN A 157 9.36 -1.09 7.26
CA ASN A 157 8.83 0.20 6.82
C ASN A 157 8.33 0.10 5.37
N ASN A 158 7.43 -0.86 5.13
CA ASN A 158 6.89 -1.17 3.81
C ASN A 158 5.59 -0.39 3.51
N CYS A 159 5.03 -0.58 2.32
CA CYS A 159 3.83 0.16 1.89
C CYS A 159 2.63 -0.06 2.81
N LYS A 160 2.48 -1.25 3.39
CA LYS A 160 1.43 -1.55 4.36
C LYS A 160 1.60 -0.73 5.64
N GLN A 161 2.78 -0.76 6.26
CA GLN A 161 3.05 -0.01 7.48
C GLN A 161 3.03 1.50 7.26
N TRP A 162 3.49 1.96 6.10
CA TRP A 162 3.38 3.36 5.71
C TRP A 162 1.92 3.77 5.58
N THR A 163 1.09 2.95 4.93
CA THR A 163 -0.37 3.17 4.79
C THR A 163 -1.05 3.21 6.16
N ASP A 164 -0.74 2.24 7.03
CA ASP A 164 -1.19 2.24 8.43
C ASP A 164 -0.84 3.55 9.14
N GLY A 165 0.40 4.01 8.97
CA GLY A 165 0.90 5.23 9.59
C GLY A 165 0.16 6.48 9.14
N ILE A 166 -0.04 6.67 7.84
CA ILE A 166 -0.78 7.83 7.31
C ILE A 166 -2.25 7.79 7.72
N THR A 167 -2.90 6.62 7.63
CA THR A 167 -4.30 6.46 8.05
C THR A 167 -4.47 6.84 9.52
N ASN A 168 -3.64 6.32 10.41
CA ASN A 168 -3.70 6.64 11.84
C ASN A 168 -3.50 8.13 12.12
N ARG A 169 -2.54 8.77 11.44
CA ARG A 169 -2.30 10.22 11.59
C ARG A 169 -3.48 11.05 11.10
N ILE A 170 -4.09 10.69 9.96
CA ILE A 170 -5.29 11.38 9.47
C ILE A 170 -6.47 11.20 10.43
N CYS A 171 -6.67 9.98 10.93
CA CYS A 171 -7.73 9.69 11.90
C CYS A 171 -7.55 10.48 13.21
N SER A 172 -6.31 10.78 13.61
CA SER A 172 -5.99 11.59 14.79
C SER A 172 -6.20 13.11 14.62
N LEU A 173 -6.45 13.59 13.40
CA LEU A 173 -6.72 15.01 13.18
C LEU A 173 -8.01 15.44 13.93
N PRO A 174 -8.13 16.71 14.35
CA PRO A 174 -9.38 17.24 14.90
C PRO A 174 -10.47 17.30 13.83
N SER A 175 -11.65 16.74 14.11
CA SER A 175 -12.77 16.74 13.14
C SER A 175 -13.27 18.16 12.96
N HIS A 176 -13.12 18.71 11.75
CA HIS A 176 -13.76 19.97 11.42
C HIS A 176 -15.24 19.67 11.13
N ASN A 177 -16.15 20.30 11.89
CA ASN A 177 -17.56 20.38 11.50
C ASN A 177 -17.63 21.21 10.22
N ILE A 178 -17.61 20.51 9.10
CA ILE A 178 -17.74 21.06 7.75
C ILE A 178 -19.21 20.88 7.37
N PHE A 179 -20.11 21.47 8.16
CA PHE A 179 -21.52 21.71 7.85
C PHE A 179 -22.00 22.86 8.72
#